data_AF-A0A540X227-F1
#
_entry.id   AF-A0A540X227-F1
#
_cell.length_a   1.000
_cell.length_b   1.000
_cell.length_c   1.000
_cell.angle_alpha   90.00
_cell.angle_beta   90.00
_cell.angle_gamma   90.00
#
_symmetry.space_group_name_H-M   'P 1'
#
loop_
_entity.id
_entity.type
_entity.pdbx_description
1 polymer ?
#
loop_
_entity_poly.entity_id
_entity_poly.type
_entity_poly.pdbx_seq_one_letter_code
_entity_poly.pdbx_strand_id
1 'polypeptide(L)'
;MTVSFHLCQPGGGASCGACCGLYNFKDHSRVALTEQLAMQTERLRRAPMEPESWHAAARELVEARRAAPMFAAVRVCPLLGFLDKERKQVGCLGHPKVTGGADLRDCGVYRSSVCETFTCPTFGWLTDAQARLVLAACADWYLYGLVITDVEFVRGCLRLLEWELAGPARPERMVEKPDVLAATRRLFALKETAPRRDPNAAVFGRFTRDTEGEPVPRMLDYMKLGVRASPEDDVVLCLGYTPTNATELMAARELVRTHVKAVARTMTA
;
A
#
# COMPACT_ATOMS: atom_id res chain seq x y z
N MET A 1 -4.13 -8.83 19.90
CA MET A 1 -3.95 -7.42 20.28
C MET A 1 -4.15 -6.59 19.03
N THR A 2 -5.03 -5.60 19.08
CA THR A 2 -5.31 -4.67 17.99
C THR A 2 -4.19 -3.62 17.88
N VAL A 3 -4.06 -3.00 16.71
CA VAL A 3 -3.12 -1.89 16.50
C VAL A 3 -3.54 -0.68 17.37
N SER A 4 -2.58 -0.08 18.08
CA SER A 4 -2.81 0.99 19.07
C SER A 4 -2.88 2.41 18.48
N PHE A 5 -2.75 2.54 17.16
CA PHE A 5 -2.75 3.83 16.45
C PHE A 5 -3.51 3.73 15.13
N HIS A 6 -3.95 4.87 14.59
CA HIS A 6 -4.74 4.89 13.36
C HIS A 6 -3.86 4.72 12.12
N LEU A 7 -4.03 3.59 11.42
CA LEU A 7 -3.20 3.22 10.26
C LEU A 7 -3.33 4.17 9.05
N CYS A 8 -4.44 4.89 8.87
CA CYS A 8 -4.56 5.73 7.67
C CYS A 8 -3.73 7.02 7.73
N GLN A 9 -3.50 7.59 8.92
CA GLN A 9 -2.74 8.83 9.12
C GLN A 9 -2.03 8.79 10.49
N PRO A 10 -1.05 7.90 10.67
CA PRO A 10 -0.36 7.72 11.94
C PRO A 10 0.59 8.87 12.31
N GLY A 11 0.89 9.77 11.37
CA GLY A 11 1.84 10.87 11.55
C GLY A 11 3.22 10.59 10.93
N GLY A 12 4.16 11.52 11.10
CA GLY A 12 5.54 11.35 10.60
C GLY A 12 5.69 11.27 9.07
N GLY A 13 4.73 11.80 8.31
CA GLY A 13 4.69 11.71 6.84
C GLY A 13 4.01 10.44 6.30
N ALA A 14 3.81 9.42 7.14
CA ALA A 14 3.06 8.22 6.78
C ALA A 14 1.55 8.52 6.71
N SER A 15 0.94 8.12 5.60
CA SER A 15 -0.51 8.16 5.37
C SER A 15 -0.91 7.20 4.27
N CYS A 16 -2.13 6.68 4.30
CA CYS A 16 -2.61 5.67 3.36
C CYS A 16 -3.99 6.05 2.79
N GLY A 17 -4.14 5.89 1.47
CA GLY A 17 -5.39 6.12 0.74
C GLY A 17 -6.02 4.86 0.13
N ALA A 18 -5.59 3.66 0.54
CA ALA A 18 -5.99 2.42 -0.15
C ALA A 18 -7.49 2.15 -0.12
N CYS A 19 -8.16 2.37 1.02
CA CYS A 19 -9.62 2.21 1.14
C CYS A 19 -10.40 3.28 0.36
N CYS A 20 -9.74 4.38 0.00
CA CYS A 20 -10.27 5.39 -0.94
C CYS A 20 -9.94 5.06 -2.40
N GLY A 21 -9.35 3.89 -2.67
CA GLY A 21 -9.02 3.40 -4.02
C GLY A 21 -7.73 3.96 -4.61
N LEU A 22 -6.82 4.52 -3.80
CA LEU A 22 -5.58 5.16 -4.31
C LEU A 22 -4.74 4.23 -5.20
N TYR A 23 -4.62 2.96 -4.81
CA TYR A 23 -3.83 1.96 -5.53
C TYR A 23 -4.65 1.12 -6.50
N ASN A 24 -5.93 1.46 -6.70
CA ASN A 24 -6.86 0.68 -7.52
C ASN A 24 -6.75 1.04 -9.00
N PHE A 25 -5.54 1.19 -9.51
CA PHE A 25 -5.23 1.52 -10.89
C PHE A 25 -4.11 0.64 -11.43
N LYS A 26 -4.16 0.36 -12.73
CA LYS A 26 -3.12 -0.42 -13.39
C LYS A 26 -1.76 0.27 -13.23
N ASP A 27 -1.70 1.54 -13.62
CA ASP A 27 -0.59 2.41 -13.25
C ASP A 27 -0.91 3.08 -11.91
N HIS A 28 -0.28 2.56 -10.87
CA HIS A 28 -0.28 3.14 -9.52
C HIS A 28 1.13 3.60 -9.13
N SER A 29 1.98 3.93 -10.12
CA SER A 29 3.30 4.47 -9.86
C SER A 29 3.24 5.75 -9.04
N ARG A 30 4.30 6.03 -8.27
CA ARG A 30 4.39 7.25 -7.45
C ARG A 30 4.12 8.51 -8.27
N VAL A 31 4.61 8.57 -9.51
CA VAL A 31 4.40 9.69 -10.42
C VAL A 31 2.91 9.83 -10.77
N ALA A 32 2.29 8.78 -11.30
CA ALA A 32 0.88 8.80 -11.71
C ALA A 32 -0.06 9.16 -10.53
N LEU A 33 0.18 8.57 -9.36
CA LEU A 33 -0.61 8.84 -8.17
C LEU A 33 -0.39 10.26 -7.66
N THR A 34 0.85 10.79 -7.71
CA THR A 34 1.14 12.18 -7.33
C THR A 34 0.40 13.16 -8.24
N GLU A 35 0.39 12.92 -9.55
CA GLU A 35 -0.34 13.76 -10.52
C GLU A 35 -1.85 13.74 -10.24
N GLN A 36 -2.42 12.55 -10.03
CA GLN A 36 -3.84 12.41 -9.73
C GLN A 36 -4.22 13.12 -8.42
N LEU A 37 -3.47 12.89 -7.35
CA LEU A 37 -3.69 13.53 -6.05
C LEU A 37 -3.56 15.05 -6.14
N ALA A 38 -2.56 15.56 -6.88
CA ALA A 38 -2.37 17.00 -7.06
C ALA A 38 -3.55 17.64 -7.82
N MET A 39 -4.03 16.99 -8.89
CA MET A 39 -5.20 17.42 -9.65
C MET A 39 -6.45 17.47 -8.78
N GLN A 40 -6.74 16.39 -8.04
CA GLN A 40 -7.89 16.31 -7.12
C GLN A 40 -7.81 17.41 -6.04
N THR A 41 -6.62 17.60 -5.48
CA THR A 41 -6.35 18.63 -4.47
C THR A 41 -6.61 20.03 -4.99
N GLU A 42 -6.08 20.36 -6.16
CA GLU A 42 -6.24 21.70 -6.74
C GLU A 42 -7.70 21.97 -7.12
N ARG A 43 -8.38 20.99 -7.73
CA ARG A 43 -9.78 21.13 -8.15
C ARG A 43 -10.71 21.37 -6.97
N LEU A 44 -10.52 20.64 -5.87
CA LEU A 44 -11.36 20.75 -4.68
C LEU A 44 -11.05 22.00 -3.87
N ARG A 45 -9.78 22.41 -3.76
CA ARG A 45 -9.41 23.66 -3.07
C ARG A 45 -9.97 24.92 -3.74
N ARG A 46 -10.25 24.88 -5.05
CA ARG A 46 -10.89 25.97 -5.79
C ARG A 46 -12.41 25.99 -5.66
N ALA A 47 -13.02 24.91 -5.20
CA ALA A 47 -14.47 24.86 -5.04
C ALA A 47 -14.89 25.66 -3.79
N PRO A 48 -15.97 26.46 -3.86
CA PRO A 48 -16.60 27.02 -2.66
C PRO A 48 -16.88 25.93 -1.62
N MET A 49 -16.69 26.23 -0.34
CA MET A 49 -16.79 25.27 0.77
C MET A 49 -18.26 24.95 1.12
N GLU A 50 -19.01 24.47 0.14
CA GLU A 50 -20.44 24.17 0.22
C GLU A 50 -20.73 22.83 -0.47
N PRO A 51 -21.69 22.02 0.04
CA PRO A 51 -21.93 20.67 -0.46
C PRO A 51 -22.20 20.58 -1.97
N GLU A 52 -22.97 21.50 -2.53
CA GLU A 52 -23.35 21.50 -3.95
C GLU A 52 -22.13 21.70 -4.85
N SER A 53 -21.31 22.71 -4.54
CA SER A 53 -20.06 23.02 -5.26
C SER A 53 -19.05 21.87 -5.18
N TRP A 54 -18.92 21.24 -3.99
CA TRP A 54 -18.05 20.10 -3.80
C TRP A 54 -18.54 18.85 -4.51
N HIS A 55 -19.85 18.62 -4.54
CA HIS A 55 -20.43 17.48 -5.26
C HIS A 55 -20.20 17.63 -6.77
N ALA A 56 -20.39 18.83 -7.33
CA ALA A 56 -20.08 19.12 -8.72
C ALA A 56 -18.59 18.88 -9.03
N ALA A 57 -17.68 19.40 -8.19
CA ALA A 57 -16.24 19.19 -8.34
C ALA A 57 -15.83 17.71 -8.25
N ALA A 58 -16.41 16.98 -7.30
CA ALA A 58 -16.17 15.55 -7.12
C ALA A 58 -16.66 14.74 -8.32
N ARG A 59 -17.83 15.08 -8.89
CA ARG A 59 -18.35 14.46 -10.11
C ARG A 59 -17.47 14.69 -11.32
N GLU A 60 -17.04 15.94 -11.55
CA GLU A 60 -16.10 16.25 -12.63
C GLU A 60 -14.81 15.43 -12.52
N LEU A 61 -14.27 15.26 -11.31
CA LEU A 61 -13.07 14.43 -11.09
C LEU A 61 -13.30 12.94 -11.37
N VAL A 62 -14.50 12.44 -11.12
CA VAL A 62 -14.87 11.05 -11.46
C VAL A 62 -15.03 10.90 -12.98
N GLU A 63 -15.68 11.86 -13.63
CA GLU A 63 -15.94 11.87 -15.08
C GLU A 63 -14.64 12.08 -15.89
N ALA A 64 -13.70 12.90 -15.39
CA ALA A 64 -12.41 13.16 -16.02
C ALA A 64 -11.36 12.05 -15.80
N ARG A 65 -11.73 10.94 -15.13
CA ARG A 65 -10.79 9.88 -14.79
C ARG A 65 -10.27 9.18 -16.05
N ARG A 66 -8.94 9.18 -16.20
CA ARG A 66 -8.26 8.64 -17.40
C ARG A 66 -8.22 7.11 -17.49
N ALA A 67 -8.41 6.41 -16.37
CA ALA A 67 -8.30 4.96 -16.31
C ALA A 67 -9.43 4.34 -15.48
N ALA A 68 -9.94 3.20 -15.93
CA ALA A 68 -10.90 2.43 -15.17
C ALA A 68 -10.23 1.79 -13.93
N PRO A 69 -10.90 1.71 -12.78
CA PRO A 69 -10.35 1.09 -11.59
C PRO A 69 -10.07 -0.41 -11.75
N MET A 70 -9.04 -0.88 -11.03
CA MET A 70 -8.60 -2.27 -10.76
C MET A 70 -9.73 -3.23 -10.40
N PHE A 71 -10.50 -2.89 -9.39
CA PHE A 71 -11.55 -3.76 -8.87
C PHE A 71 -12.77 -2.90 -8.65
N ALA A 72 -13.89 -3.26 -9.28
CA ALA A 72 -15.13 -2.48 -9.20
C ALA A 72 -15.65 -2.36 -7.75
N ALA A 73 -15.42 -3.39 -6.94
CA ALA A 73 -15.74 -3.41 -5.52
C ALA A 73 -15.02 -2.32 -4.70
N VAL A 74 -13.84 -1.86 -5.15
CA VAL A 74 -13.07 -0.80 -4.50
C VAL A 74 -13.33 0.53 -5.21
N ARG A 75 -14.27 1.32 -4.68
CA ARG A 75 -14.61 2.61 -5.26
C ARG A 75 -13.46 3.60 -5.09
N VAL A 76 -13.16 4.35 -6.15
CA VAL A 76 -12.12 5.39 -6.12
C VAL A 76 -12.76 6.72 -5.76
N CYS A 77 -12.47 7.20 -4.55
CA CYS A 77 -13.03 8.43 -3.99
C CYS A 77 -12.34 9.66 -4.59
N PRO A 78 -13.10 10.64 -5.16
CA PRO A 78 -12.52 11.87 -5.69
C PRO A 78 -12.04 12.84 -4.60
N LEU A 79 -12.44 12.63 -3.34
CA LEU A 79 -12.08 13.49 -2.21
C LEU A 79 -10.69 13.20 -1.62
N LEU A 80 -10.00 12.17 -2.11
CA LEU A 80 -8.63 11.88 -1.67
C LEU A 80 -7.66 12.88 -2.31
N GLY A 81 -6.75 13.45 -1.52
CA GLY A 81 -5.74 14.38 -2.02
C GLY A 81 -4.64 14.66 -1.00
N PHE A 82 -3.78 15.62 -1.30
CA PHE A 82 -2.71 16.09 -0.41
C PHE A 82 -3.25 17.05 0.64
N LEU A 83 -3.01 16.73 1.91
CA LEU A 83 -3.47 17.52 3.05
C LEU A 83 -2.56 18.72 3.33
N ASP A 84 -1.30 18.62 2.96
CA ASP A 84 -0.27 19.65 3.14
C ASP A 84 0.15 20.30 1.82
N LYS A 85 0.97 21.35 1.90
CA LYS A 85 1.48 22.08 0.72
C LYS A 85 2.69 21.36 0.11
N GLU A 86 3.45 20.68 0.95
CA GLU A 86 4.66 19.93 0.62
C GLU A 86 4.36 18.59 -0.06
N ARG A 87 3.09 18.21 -0.16
CA ARG A 87 2.59 16.96 -0.78
C ARG A 87 3.15 15.70 -0.12
N LYS A 88 3.27 15.71 1.21
CA LYS A 88 3.83 14.61 2.00
C LYS A 88 2.77 13.72 2.64
N GLN A 89 1.55 14.21 2.83
CA GLN A 89 0.47 13.51 3.51
C GLN A 89 -0.78 13.47 2.63
N VAL A 90 -1.37 12.29 2.51
CA VAL A 90 -2.63 12.07 1.78
C VAL A 90 -3.79 11.84 2.73
N GLY A 91 -4.99 12.22 2.31
CA GLY A 91 -6.20 12.01 3.09
C GLY A 91 -7.44 12.61 2.44
N CYS A 92 -8.56 12.54 3.16
CA CYS A 92 -9.82 13.09 2.70
C CYS A 92 -9.84 14.61 2.84
N LEU A 93 -9.92 15.32 1.71
CA LEU A 93 -10.02 16.77 1.66
C LEU A 93 -11.36 17.29 2.17
N GLY A 94 -12.42 16.48 2.08
CA GLY A 94 -13.75 16.82 2.59
C GLY A 94 -13.95 16.52 4.08
N HIS A 95 -12.91 16.08 4.79
CA HIS A 95 -13.00 15.76 6.20
C HIS A 95 -13.14 17.05 7.05
N PRO A 96 -13.99 17.10 8.09
CA PRO A 96 -14.23 18.31 8.89
C PRO A 96 -12.94 18.90 9.52
N LYS A 97 -11.97 18.06 9.88
CA LYS A 97 -10.64 18.51 10.34
C LYS A 97 -9.82 19.26 9.28
N VAL A 98 -10.09 19.04 7.99
CA VAL A 98 -9.39 19.68 6.87
C VAL A 98 -10.13 20.94 6.41
N THR A 99 -11.46 20.90 6.46
CA THR A 99 -12.36 21.97 5.99
C THR A 99 -12.71 23.01 7.06
N GLY A 100 -12.17 22.90 8.27
CA GLY A 100 -12.46 23.84 9.36
C GLY A 100 -13.84 23.63 10.01
N GLY A 101 -14.40 22.42 9.94
CA GLY A 101 -15.62 22.01 10.62
C GLY A 101 -16.75 21.55 9.70
N ALA A 102 -16.75 21.95 8.43
CA ALA A 102 -17.76 21.53 7.47
C ALA A 102 -17.53 20.07 7.02
N ASP A 103 -18.46 19.17 7.31
CA ASP A 103 -18.34 17.78 6.84
C ASP A 103 -18.80 17.67 5.38
N LEU A 104 -17.84 17.48 4.47
CA LEU A 104 -18.07 17.35 3.03
C LEU A 104 -17.79 15.92 2.54
N ARG A 105 -17.68 14.94 3.47
CA ARG A 105 -17.41 13.54 3.12
C ARG A 105 -18.52 12.93 2.27
N ASP A 106 -19.77 13.37 2.45
CA ASP A 106 -20.92 12.93 1.66
C ASP A 106 -20.92 13.42 0.20
N CYS A 107 -20.00 14.33 -0.17
CA CYS A 107 -19.75 14.68 -1.57
C CYS A 107 -18.91 13.62 -2.30
N GLY A 108 -18.36 12.63 -1.58
CA GLY A 108 -17.55 11.55 -2.13
C GLY A 108 -18.36 10.35 -2.58
N VAL A 109 -17.66 9.24 -2.86
CA VAL A 109 -18.33 7.97 -3.20
C VAL A 109 -18.85 7.25 -1.95
N TYR A 110 -18.23 7.48 -0.78
CA TYR A 110 -18.62 6.90 0.49
C TYR A 110 -19.37 7.93 1.34
N ARG A 111 -20.39 7.48 2.08
CA ARG A 111 -21.05 8.34 3.07
C ARG A 111 -20.13 8.59 4.26
N SER A 112 -20.29 9.75 4.90
CA SER A 112 -19.60 10.15 6.14
C SER A 112 -19.68 9.07 7.22
N SER A 113 -20.86 8.48 7.41
CA SER A 113 -21.12 7.39 8.38
C SER A 113 -20.32 6.11 8.11
N VAL A 114 -20.08 5.78 6.83
CA VAL A 114 -19.22 4.66 6.45
C VAL A 114 -17.77 5.01 6.75
N CYS A 115 -17.32 6.20 6.33
CA CYS A 115 -15.95 6.65 6.54
C CYS A 115 -15.55 6.74 8.01
N GLU A 116 -16.50 7.03 8.90
CA GLU A 116 -16.27 7.16 10.35
C GLU A 116 -16.09 5.82 11.06
N THR A 117 -16.78 4.79 10.59
CA THR A 117 -16.84 3.48 11.27
C THR A 117 -15.98 2.42 10.58
N PHE A 118 -15.61 2.64 9.32
CA PHE A 118 -14.85 1.67 8.55
C PHE A 118 -13.44 1.48 9.10
N THR A 119 -13.12 0.23 9.43
CA THR A 119 -11.80 -0.21 9.84
C THR A 119 -11.29 -1.23 8.83
N CYS A 120 -10.15 -0.96 8.19
CA CYS A 120 -9.62 -1.89 7.18
C CYS A 120 -9.12 -3.19 7.84
N PRO A 121 -9.07 -4.32 7.11
CA PRO A 121 -8.67 -5.61 7.67
C PRO A 121 -7.28 -5.61 8.33
N THR A 122 -6.36 -4.74 7.88
CA THR A 122 -5.02 -4.60 8.46
C THR A 122 -5.06 -4.36 9.98
N PHE A 123 -6.03 -3.62 10.51
CA PHE A 123 -6.14 -3.37 11.96
C PHE A 123 -6.35 -4.65 12.79
N GLY A 124 -6.95 -5.69 12.19
CA GLY A 124 -7.13 -6.99 12.82
C GLY A 124 -6.05 -8.02 12.45
N TRP A 125 -5.35 -7.81 11.32
CA TRP A 125 -4.38 -8.78 10.83
C TRP A 125 -2.93 -8.46 11.17
N LEU A 126 -2.51 -7.21 11.26
CA LEU A 126 -1.17 -6.90 11.77
C LEU A 126 -1.18 -6.81 13.29
N THR A 127 -0.11 -7.28 13.93
CA THR A 127 0.14 -6.96 15.33
C THR A 127 0.58 -5.51 15.46
N ASP A 128 0.45 -4.93 16.64
CA ASP A 128 0.92 -3.57 16.92
C ASP A 128 2.43 -3.41 16.60
N ALA A 129 3.26 -4.39 16.99
CA ALA A 129 4.69 -4.39 16.71
C ALA A 129 5.00 -4.43 15.20
N GLN A 130 4.24 -5.21 14.41
CA GLN A 130 4.37 -5.25 12.95
C GLN A 130 3.98 -3.91 12.32
N ALA A 131 2.87 -3.31 12.75
CA ALA A 131 2.43 -2.01 12.25
C ALA A 131 3.43 -0.89 12.60
N ARG A 132 4.00 -0.90 13.80
CA ARG A 132 5.06 0.03 14.23
C ARG A 132 6.34 -0.11 13.41
N LEU A 133 6.73 -1.35 13.08
CA LEU A 133 7.87 -1.59 12.20
C LEU A 133 7.65 -0.97 10.81
N VAL A 134 6.46 -1.16 10.23
CA VAL A 134 6.11 -0.53 8.94
C VAL A 134 6.14 0.99 9.04
N LEU A 135 5.55 1.57 10.09
CA LEU A 135 5.55 3.02 10.30
C LEU A 135 6.99 3.58 10.43
N ALA A 136 7.85 2.93 11.20
CA ALA A 136 9.23 3.37 11.39
C ALA A 136 10.09 3.19 10.12
N ALA A 137 9.87 2.11 9.37
CA ALA A 137 10.60 1.84 8.14
C ALA A 137 10.10 2.68 6.96
N CYS A 138 8.81 3.02 6.89
CA CYS A 138 8.18 3.71 5.76
C CYS A 138 7.56 5.04 6.21
N ALA A 139 8.31 6.13 6.14
CA ALA A 139 7.89 7.45 6.63
C ALA A 139 7.31 8.38 5.53
N ASP A 140 6.87 7.83 4.40
CA ASP A 140 6.21 8.58 3.33
C ASP A 140 4.91 7.90 2.92
N TRP A 141 3.93 8.70 2.46
CA TRP A 141 2.59 8.22 2.12
C TRP A 141 2.56 7.05 1.13
N TYR A 142 3.46 7.04 0.15
CA TYR A 142 3.40 6.07 -0.94
C TYR A 142 3.92 4.72 -0.48
N LEU A 143 5.18 4.66 -0.02
CA LEU A 143 5.74 3.38 0.42
C LEU A 143 5.00 2.85 1.65
N TYR A 144 4.65 3.73 2.59
CA TYR A 144 3.83 3.34 3.75
C TYR A 144 2.52 2.71 3.31
N GLY A 145 1.77 3.38 2.44
CA GLY A 145 0.47 2.88 2.02
C GLY A 145 0.54 1.59 1.20
N LEU A 146 1.57 1.39 0.36
CA LEU A 146 1.79 0.12 -0.36
C LEU A 146 2.10 -1.05 0.58
N VAL A 147 2.84 -0.79 1.66
CA VAL A 147 3.33 -1.83 2.58
C VAL A 147 2.29 -2.13 3.67
N ILE A 148 1.71 -1.11 4.30
CA ILE A 148 0.80 -1.30 5.43
C ILE A 148 -0.47 -2.07 5.04
N THR A 149 -0.90 -1.94 3.78
CA THR A 149 -2.10 -2.64 3.28
C THR A 149 -1.83 -4.05 2.82
N ASP A 150 -0.55 -4.40 2.61
CA ASP A 150 -0.16 -5.75 2.20
C ASP A 150 0.36 -6.55 3.40
N VAL A 151 -0.60 -7.10 4.14
CA VAL A 151 -0.36 -7.93 5.32
C VAL A 151 0.46 -9.17 5.00
N GLU A 152 0.21 -9.79 3.83
CA GLU A 152 0.94 -10.99 3.40
C GLU A 152 2.40 -10.67 3.12
N PHE A 153 2.69 -9.54 2.49
CA PHE A 153 4.04 -9.05 2.27
C PHE A 153 4.80 -8.82 3.58
N VAL A 154 4.19 -8.08 4.53
CA VAL A 154 4.83 -7.78 5.83
C VAL A 154 5.11 -9.07 6.60
N ARG A 155 4.11 -9.95 6.73
CA ARG A 155 4.28 -11.22 7.44
C ARG A 155 5.23 -12.17 6.71
N GLY A 156 5.21 -12.21 5.39
CA GLY A 156 6.12 -13.02 4.57
C GLY A 156 7.57 -12.59 4.75
N CYS A 157 7.85 -11.28 4.73
CA CYS A 157 9.18 -10.75 5.02
C CYS A 157 9.67 -11.15 6.42
N LEU A 158 8.81 -11.05 7.43
CA LEU A 158 9.16 -11.43 8.81
C LEU A 158 9.40 -12.94 8.95
N ARG A 159 8.59 -13.79 8.32
CA ARG A 159 8.82 -15.25 8.31
C ARG A 159 10.17 -15.62 7.68
N LEU A 160 10.54 -14.94 6.60
CA LEU A 160 11.84 -15.15 5.95
C LEU A 160 13.00 -14.70 6.84
N LEU A 161 12.83 -13.60 7.58
CA LEU A 161 13.81 -13.16 8.57
C LEU A 161 13.92 -14.16 9.72
N GLU A 162 12.80 -14.68 10.20
CA GLU A 162 12.79 -15.68 11.27
C GLU A 162 13.52 -16.96 10.87
N TRP A 163 13.34 -17.40 9.63
CA TRP A 163 14.12 -18.49 9.05
C TRP A 163 15.61 -18.15 9.05
N GLU A 164 16.01 -17.01 8.48
CA GLU A 164 17.42 -16.63 8.35
C GLU A 164 18.11 -16.46 9.71
N LEU A 165 17.39 -16.00 10.73
CA LEU A 165 17.88 -15.81 12.09
C LEU A 165 17.85 -17.10 12.94
N ALA A 166 17.20 -18.17 12.45
CA ALA A 166 16.85 -19.36 13.24
C ALA A 166 16.14 -19.01 14.57
N GLY A 167 15.25 -18.01 14.54
CA GLY A 167 14.60 -17.47 15.73
C GLY A 167 13.66 -16.29 15.44
N PRO A 168 12.96 -15.74 16.44
CA PRO A 168 11.96 -14.69 16.21
C PRO A 168 12.60 -13.37 15.73
N ALA A 169 11.96 -12.70 14.76
CA ALA A 169 12.45 -11.42 14.22
C ALA A 169 12.27 -10.25 15.20
N ARG A 170 11.32 -10.33 16.15
CA ARG A 170 11.04 -9.33 17.19
C ARG A 170 10.95 -7.88 16.64
N PRO A 171 9.90 -7.53 15.88
CA PRO A 171 9.73 -6.20 15.30
C PRO A 171 9.91 -5.04 16.29
N GLU A 172 9.50 -5.24 17.55
CA GLU A 172 9.69 -4.32 18.66
C GLU A 172 11.15 -3.97 18.96
N ARG A 173 12.10 -4.87 18.70
CA ARG A 173 13.54 -4.60 18.82
C ARG A 173 14.13 -4.05 17.54
N MET A 174 13.57 -4.41 16.39
CA MET A 174 14.01 -3.90 15.10
C MET A 174 13.85 -2.38 15.02
N VAL A 175 12.76 -1.84 15.56
CA VAL A 175 12.49 -0.39 15.56
C VAL A 175 13.47 0.43 16.42
N GLU A 176 14.19 -0.20 17.35
CA GLU A 176 15.17 0.46 18.22
C GLU A 176 16.52 0.68 17.54
N LYS A 177 16.78 -0.02 16.41
CA LYS A 177 18.06 -0.03 15.71
C LYS A 177 17.97 0.71 14.36
N PRO A 178 18.57 1.91 14.21
CA PRO A 178 18.49 2.70 12.97
C PRO A 178 18.99 1.96 11.71
N ASP A 179 20.08 1.20 11.81
CA ASP A 179 20.63 0.45 10.68
C ASP A 179 19.72 -0.71 10.25
N VAL A 180 19.08 -1.38 11.21
CA VAL A 180 18.08 -2.41 10.93
C VAL A 180 16.89 -1.78 10.22
N LEU A 181 16.38 -0.65 10.71
CA LEU A 181 15.30 0.09 10.04
C LEU A 181 15.68 0.52 8.61
N ALA A 182 16.92 0.96 8.39
CA ALA A 182 17.39 1.30 7.05
C ALA A 182 17.44 0.08 6.12
N ALA A 183 17.87 -1.08 6.62
CA ALA A 183 17.84 -2.34 5.87
C ALA A 183 16.40 -2.81 5.59
N THR A 184 15.52 -2.74 6.59
CA THR A 184 14.10 -3.09 6.45
C THR A 184 13.40 -2.17 5.46
N ARG A 185 13.70 -0.86 5.47
CA ARG A 185 13.22 0.09 4.47
C ARG A 185 13.63 -0.33 3.06
N ARG A 186 14.87 -0.76 2.84
CA ARG A 186 15.33 -1.26 1.53
C ARG A 186 14.60 -2.53 1.10
N LEU A 187 14.29 -3.44 2.02
CA LEU A 187 13.47 -4.62 1.75
C LEU A 187 12.04 -4.22 1.35
N PHE A 188 11.40 -3.34 2.12
CA PHE A 188 10.05 -2.87 1.82
C PHE A 188 9.99 -2.04 0.53
N ALA A 189 11.03 -1.26 0.23
CA ALA A 189 11.15 -0.48 -0.99
C ALA A 189 11.13 -1.33 -2.27
N LEU A 190 11.29 -2.66 -2.19
CA LEU A 190 11.05 -3.55 -3.33
C LEU A 190 9.63 -3.40 -3.91
N LYS A 191 8.65 -2.96 -3.11
CA LYS A 191 7.32 -2.56 -3.58
C LYS A 191 7.34 -1.46 -4.64
N GLU A 192 8.39 -0.66 -4.66
CA GLU A 192 8.60 0.43 -5.62
C GLU A 192 9.73 0.11 -6.61
N THR A 193 10.78 -0.60 -6.18
CA THR A 193 12.03 -0.73 -6.96
C THR A 193 12.26 -2.09 -7.61
N ALA A 194 11.44 -3.11 -7.30
CA ALA A 194 11.63 -4.45 -7.85
C ALA A 194 11.66 -4.41 -9.40
N PRO A 195 12.74 -4.89 -10.05
CA PRO A 195 12.93 -4.76 -11.49
C PRO A 195 12.08 -5.78 -12.25
N ARG A 196 11.80 -5.49 -13.52
CA ARG A 196 11.16 -6.44 -14.46
C ARG A 196 9.83 -7.00 -13.95
N ARG A 197 9.09 -6.21 -13.18
CA ARG A 197 7.68 -6.50 -12.90
C ARG A 197 6.89 -6.28 -14.19
N ASP A 198 5.90 -7.13 -14.43
CA ASP A 198 4.97 -6.92 -15.53
C ASP A 198 4.31 -5.54 -15.33
N PRO A 199 4.41 -4.60 -16.30
CA PRO A 199 3.71 -3.31 -16.23
C PRO A 199 2.19 -3.46 -16.12
N ASN A 200 1.67 -4.64 -16.45
CA ASN A 200 0.27 -5.01 -16.34
C ASN A 200 -0.06 -5.79 -15.06
N ALA A 201 0.93 -6.19 -14.26
CA ALA A 201 0.67 -6.82 -12.97
C ALA A 201 0.11 -5.76 -12.01
N ALA A 202 -1.20 -5.83 -11.84
CA ALA A 202 -1.97 -5.06 -10.87
C ALA A 202 -1.39 -5.21 -9.45
N VAL A 203 -0.48 -4.37 -8.98
CA VAL A 203 0.05 -4.48 -7.60
C VAL A 203 -0.96 -3.89 -6.61
N PHE A 204 -2.04 -4.62 -6.37
CA PHE A 204 -2.80 -4.53 -5.14
C PHE A 204 -2.50 -5.78 -4.30
N GLY A 205 -1.38 -5.72 -3.59
CA GLY A 205 -0.83 -6.88 -2.88
C GLY A 205 -0.69 -8.12 -3.77
N ARG A 206 -1.12 -9.28 -3.27
CA ARG A 206 -1.07 -10.58 -3.97
C ARG A 206 -2.19 -10.78 -5.01
N PHE A 207 -3.13 -9.85 -5.19
CA PHE A 207 -4.33 -10.10 -6.00
C PHE A 207 -4.15 -9.75 -7.49
N THR A 208 -4.82 -10.52 -8.34
CA THR A 208 -5.04 -10.25 -9.77
C THR A 208 -6.54 -10.36 -10.08
N ARG A 209 -6.95 -9.99 -11.29
CA ARG A 209 -8.31 -10.26 -11.79
C ARG A 209 -8.42 -11.68 -12.33
N ASP A 210 -9.55 -12.33 -12.06
CA ASP A 210 -9.97 -13.50 -12.83
C ASP A 210 -10.65 -13.11 -14.16
N THR A 211 -11.27 -14.07 -14.83
CA THR A 211 -11.98 -13.88 -16.10
C THR A 211 -13.22 -13.00 -15.99
N GLU A 212 -13.81 -12.88 -14.80
CA GLU A 212 -15.00 -12.06 -14.51
C GLU A 212 -14.61 -10.67 -13.98
N GLY A 213 -13.32 -10.47 -13.65
CA GLY A 213 -12.79 -9.21 -13.13
C GLY A 213 -12.74 -9.15 -11.60
N GLU A 214 -13.04 -10.25 -10.93
CA GLU A 214 -13.03 -10.37 -9.47
C GLU A 214 -11.60 -10.58 -8.93
N PRO A 215 -11.30 -10.12 -7.71
CA PRO A 215 -9.98 -10.25 -7.12
C PRO A 215 -9.70 -11.70 -6.68
N VAL A 216 -8.69 -12.32 -7.28
CA VAL A 216 -8.18 -13.65 -6.90
C VAL A 216 -6.70 -13.59 -6.50
N PRO A 217 -6.26 -14.36 -5.50
CA PRO A 217 -4.83 -14.43 -5.14
C PRO A 217 -4.00 -14.98 -6.30
N ARG A 218 -2.84 -14.38 -6.58
CA ARG A 218 -1.87 -14.95 -7.51
C ARG A 218 -1.34 -16.29 -6.98
N MET A 219 -1.16 -17.22 -7.91
CA MET A 219 -0.60 -18.54 -7.68
C MET A 219 0.51 -18.82 -8.68
N LEU A 220 1.49 -19.62 -8.27
CA LEU A 220 2.54 -20.14 -9.14
C LEU A 220 2.18 -21.56 -9.57
N ASP A 221 2.28 -21.83 -10.88
CA ASP A 221 2.19 -23.18 -11.41
C ASP A 221 3.59 -23.83 -11.39
N TYR A 222 3.93 -24.44 -10.26
CA TYR A 222 5.23 -25.09 -10.05
C TYR A 222 5.53 -26.19 -11.06
N MET A 223 4.50 -26.93 -11.50
CA MET A 223 4.65 -27.99 -12.49
C MET A 223 5.05 -27.41 -13.84
N LYS A 224 4.34 -26.38 -14.31
CA LYS A 224 4.67 -25.68 -15.55
C LYS A 224 6.03 -24.99 -15.49
N LEU A 225 6.39 -24.44 -14.33
CA LEU A 225 7.67 -23.77 -14.11
C LEU A 225 8.85 -24.76 -13.95
N GLY A 226 8.59 -26.05 -13.71
CA GLY A 226 9.63 -27.06 -13.49
C GLY A 226 10.44 -26.84 -12.20
N VAL A 227 9.83 -26.23 -11.18
CA VAL A 227 10.49 -25.87 -9.91
C VAL A 227 9.64 -26.28 -8.72
N ARG A 228 10.23 -26.38 -7.53
CA ARG A 228 9.49 -26.59 -6.28
C ARG A 228 9.13 -25.26 -5.62
N ALA A 229 8.11 -25.28 -4.77
CA ALA A 229 7.75 -24.19 -3.89
C ALA A 229 8.92 -23.81 -2.97
N SER A 230 9.04 -22.52 -2.67
CA SER A 230 10.06 -21.93 -1.81
C SER A 230 9.43 -20.88 -0.89
N PRO A 231 9.97 -20.65 0.31
CA PRO A 231 9.42 -19.68 1.26
C PRO A 231 9.30 -18.25 0.73
N GLU A 232 10.15 -17.86 -0.22
CA GLU A 232 10.16 -16.53 -0.83
C GLU A 232 8.97 -16.27 -1.75
N ASP A 233 8.27 -17.32 -2.19
CA ASP A 233 7.23 -17.23 -3.22
C ASP A 233 6.08 -16.31 -2.80
N ASP A 234 5.68 -16.34 -1.53
CA ASP A 234 4.65 -15.42 -1.01
C ASP A 234 5.06 -13.96 -1.20
N VAL A 235 6.31 -13.62 -0.87
CA VAL A 235 6.83 -12.25 -0.98
C VAL A 235 7.00 -11.87 -2.45
N VAL A 236 7.50 -12.78 -3.29
CA VAL A 236 7.63 -12.59 -4.75
C VAL A 236 6.27 -12.26 -5.38
N LEU A 237 5.22 -13.00 -5.04
CA LEU A 237 3.87 -12.75 -5.56
C LEU A 237 3.28 -11.44 -5.06
N CYS A 238 3.56 -11.05 -3.81
CA CYS A 238 3.17 -9.76 -3.26
C CYS A 238 3.90 -8.59 -3.95
N LEU A 239 5.12 -8.81 -4.45
CA LEU A 239 5.84 -7.81 -5.26
C LEU A 239 5.25 -7.68 -6.68
N GLY A 240 4.25 -8.48 -7.04
CA GLY A 240 3.58 -8.41 -8.34
C GLY A 240 4.27 -9.20 -9.44
N TYR A 241 5.22 -10.09 -9.12
CA TYR A 241 5.84 -10.94 -10.13
C TYR A 241 4.87 -11.99 -10.67
N THR A 242 4.92 -12.20 -11.99
CA THR A 242 4.17 -13.23 -12.73
C THR A 242 5.15 -14.04 -13.60
N PRO A 243 6.07 -14.79 -12.97
CA PRO A 243 7.14 -15.46 -13.71
C PRO A 243 6.57 -16.52 -14.67
N THR A 244 7.12 -16.55 -15.87
CA THR A 244 6.69 -17.48 -16.94
C THR A 244 7.61 -18.70 -17.06
N ASN A 245 8.79 -18.64 -16.44
CA ASN A 245 9.80 -19.69 -16.45
C ASN A 245 10.59 -19.74 -15.13
N ALA A 246 11.33 -20.84 -14.92
CA ALA A 246 12.14 -21.06 -13.73
C ALA A 246 13.16 -19.95 -13.46
N THR A 247 13.82 -19.44 -14.50
CA THR A 247 14.88 -18.43 -14.39
C THR A 247 14.35 -17.12 -13.81
N GLU A 248 13.19 -16.66 -14.27
CA GLU A 248 12.52 -15.47 -13.73
C GLU A 248 12.15 -15.64 -12.26
N LEU A 249 11.54 -16.79 -11.90
CA LEU A 249 11.16 -17.05 -10.52
C LEU A 249 12.40 -17.10 -9.61
N MET A 250 13.45 -17.80 -10.02
CA MET A 250 14.69 -17.89 -9.24
C MET A 250 15.37 -16.53 -9.06
N ALA A 251 15.37 -15.68 -10.09
CA ALA A 251 15.89 -14.32 -9.97
C ALA A 251 15.07 -13.46 -8.99
N ALA A 252 13.74 -13.59 -9.00
CA ALA A 252 12.87 -12.87 -8.06
C ALA A 252 13.05 -13.37 -6.61
N ARG A 253 13.20 -14.69 -6.42
CA ARG A 253 13.50 -15.30 -5.11
C ARG A 253 14.84 -14.80 -4.57
N GLU A 254 15.88 -14.78 -5.40
CA GLU A 254 17.22 -14.33 -4.99
C GLU A 254 17.23 -12.85 -4.61
N LEU A 255 16.48 -12.01 -5.33
CA LEU A 255 16.29 -10.61 -4.96
C LEU A 255 15.70 -10.48 -3.54
N VAL A 256 14.60 -11.18 -3.26
CA VAL A 256 13.98 -11.18 -1.92
C VAL A 256 14.98 -11.69 -0.88
N ARG A 257 15.64 -12.81 -1.14
CA ARG A 257 16.59 -13.45 -0.22
C ARG A 257 17.77 -12.54 0.10
N THR A 258 18.32 -11.84 -0.89
CA THR A 258 19.41 -10.87 -0.71
C THR A 258 19.02 -9.77 0.27
N HIS A 259 17.82 -9.19 0.12
CA HIS A 259 17.35 -8.14 1.03
C HIS A 259 17.05 -8.66 2.44
N VAL A 260 16.46 -9.85 2.57
CA VAL A 260 16.22 -10.52 3.87
C VAL A 260 17.56 -10.76 4.59
N LYS A 261 18.55 -11.33 3.89
CA LYS A 261 19.90 -11.56 4.44
C LYS A 261 20.58 -10.27 4.89
N ALA A 262 20.40 -9.18 4.15
CA ALA A 262 20.95 -7.89 4.54
C ALA A 262 20.37 -7.37 5.87
N VAL A 263 19.06 -7.52 6.07
CA VAL A 263 18.41 -7.18 7.35
C VAL A 263 18.92 -8.10 8.46
N ALA A 264 18.92 -9.42 8.25
CA ALA A 264 19.36 -10.39 9.25
C ALA A 264 20.82 -10.14 9.71
N ARG A 265 21.75 -9.93 8.77
CA ARG A 265 23.15 -9.57 9.07
C ARG A 265 23.26 -8.31 9.92
N THR A 266 22.43 -7.30 9.64
CA THR A 266 22.41 -6.04 10.40
C THR A 266 21.83 -6.23 11.81
N MET A 267 20.95 -7.21 12.02
CA MET A 267 20.41 -7.53 13.34
C MET A 267 21.43 -8.25 14.23
N THR A 268 22.32 -9.03 13.64
CA THR A 268 23.36 -9.83 14.31
C THR A 268 24.71 -9.13 14.45
N ALA A 269 24.91 -8.02 13.74
CA ALA A 269 26.05 -7.12 13.94
C ALA A 269 25.88 -6.32 15.23
#